data_AF-H1KTJ7-F1
#
_entry.id   AF-H1KTJ7-F1
#
_cell.length_a   1.000
_cell.length_b   1.000
_cell.length_c   1.000
_cell.angle_alpha   90.00
_cell.angle_beta   90.00
_cell.angle_gamma   90.00
#
_symmetry.space_group_name_H-M   'P 1'
#
loop_
_entity.id
_entity.type
_entity.pdbx_description
1 polymer ?
#
loop_
_entity_poly.entity_id
_entity_poly.type
_entity_poly.pdbx_seq_one_letter_code
_entity_poly.pdbx_strand_id
1 'polypeptide(L)'
;MRSVACCLPGAMSSLLSSLIPAAFVLIWASGFVAARYVAPYAEPLAFVALRLALVSLVLAGIAGVLRARWPRNAAGWRDGMVAGVLMQGIYVAGVFWSVHRGLPAGIAALVGSLQPLLTAAASQPLLGER
;
A
#
# COMPACT_ATOMS: atom_id res chain seq x y z
N MET A 1 11.22 -20.13 -14.71
CA MET A 1 10.00 -19.30 -14.57
C MET A 1 9.75 -18.35 -15.76
N ARG A 2 10.48 -18.46 -16.89
CA ARG A 2 10.32 -17.56 -18.06
C ARG A 2 9.38 -18.07 -19.18
N SER A 3 8.90 -19.32 -19.11
CA SER A 3 8.27 -19.97 -20.28
C SER A 3 6.76 -19.81 -20.45
N VAL A 4 6.03 -19.13 -19.55
CA VAL A 4 4.56 -19.01 -19.67
C VAL A 4 4.14 -17.70 -20.38
N ALA A 5 5.08 -16.80 -20.67
CA ALA A 5 4.78 -15.48 -21.25
C ALA A 5 4.58 -15.48 -22.79
N CYS A 6 4.80 -16.60 -23.48
CA CYS A 6 4.87 -16.63 -24.95
C CYS A 6 3.51 -16.67 -25.66
N CYS A 7 2.39 -16.86 -24.95
CA CYS A 7 1.06 -17.03 -25.57
C CYS A 7 -0.05 -16.18 -24.92
N LEU A 8 0.26 -15.00 -24.40
CA LEU A 8 -0.78 -14.00 -24.10
C LEU A 8 -0.79 -12.97 -25.24
N PRO A 9 -1.93 -12.75 -25.92
CA PRO A 9 -2.04 -11.70 -26.93
C PRO A 9 -1.65 -10.38 -26.27
N GLY A 10 -0.68 -9.66 -26.84
CA GLY A 10 -0.03 -8.49 -26.21
C GLY A 10 -0.98 -7.38 -25.73
N ALA A 11 -2.23 -7.38 -26.18
CA ALA A 11 -3.29 -6.52 -25.66
C ALA A 11 -3.71 -6.88 -24.22
N MET A 12 -3.76 -8.16 -23.86
CA MET A 12 -4.18 -8.62 -22.53
C MET A 12 -3.14 -8.32 -21.45
N SER A 13 -1.84 -8.41 -21.78
CA SER A 13 -0.76 -8.02 -20.87
C SER A 13 -0.69 -6.49 -20.68
N SER A 14 -0.92 -5.70 -21.74
CA SER A 14 -1.05 -4.24 -21.64
C SER A 14 -2.25 -3.81 -20.81
N LEU A 15 -3.42 -4.44 -21.03
CA LEU A 15 -4.63 -4.20 -20.23
C LEU A 15 -4.41 -4.55 -18.76
N LEU A 16 -3.85 -5.72 -18.44
CA LEU A 16 -3.51 -6.09 -17.05
C LEU A 16 -2.54 -5.08 -16.42
N SER A 17 -1.54 -4.62 -17.17
CA SER A 17 -0.54 -3.67 -16.69
C SER A 17 -1.15 -2.30 -16.35
N SER A 18 -2.20 -1.88 -17.05
CA SER A 18 -2.96 -0.66 -16.75
C SER A 18 -4.08 -0.88 -15.70
N LEU A 19 -4.64 -2.08 -15.62
CA LEU A 19 -5.71 -2.41 -14.67
C LEU A 19 -5.20 -2.52 -13.22
N ILE A 20 -4.00 -3.07 -13.02
CA ILE A 20 -3.41 -3.22 -11.67
C ILE A 20 -3.34 -1.87 -10.93
N PRO A 21 -2.74 -0.79 -11.48
CA PRO A 21 -2.69 0.49 -10.81
C PRO A 21 -4.08 1.12 -10.63
N ALA A 22 -4.99 0.96 -11.61
CA ALA A 22 -6.36 1.47 -11.48
C ALA A 22 -7.13 0.78 -10.33
N ALA A 23 -7.07 -0.55 -10.25
CA ALA A 23 -7.68 -1.32 -9.17
C ALA A 23 -7.06 -0.99 -7.81
N PHE A 24 -5.73 -0.83 -7.76
CA PHE A 24 -5.03 -0.40 -6.56
C PHE A 24 -5.54 0.96 -6.06
N VAL A 25 -5.66 1.95 -6.95
CA VAL A 25 -6.18 3.28 -6.60
C VAL A 25 -7.60 3.20 -6.04
N LEU A 26 -8.49 2.40 -6.65
CA LEU A 26 -9.86 2.23 -6.17
C LEU A 26 -9.93 1.60 -4.77
N ILE A 27 -9.22 0.48 -4.57
CA ILE A 27 -9.15 -0.24 -3.29
C ILE A 27 -8.51 0.63 -2.21
N TRP A 28 -7.56 1.48 -2.58
CA TRP A 28 -6.87 2.35 -1.65
C TRP A 28 -7.70 3.59 -1.29
N ALA A 29 -8.35 4.22 -2.28
CA ALA A 29 -9.21 5.39 -2.09
C ALA A 29 -10.39 5.09 -1.17
N SER A 30 -10.96 3.88 -1.22
CA SER A 30 -12.03 3.46 -0.29
C SER A 30 -11.58 3.47 1.17
N GLY A 31 -10.28 3.37 1.45
CA GLY A 31 -9.73 3.50 2.80
C GLY A 31 -9.91 4.89 3.41
N PHE A 32 -9.81 5.97 2.60
CA PHE A 32 -10.06 7.34 3.06
C PHE A 32 -11.54 7.60 3.31
N VAL A 33 -12.41 6.97 2.52
CA VAL A 33 -13.86 7.00 2.74
C VAL A 33 -14.19 6.32 4.06
N ALA A 34 -13.63 5.13 4.31
CA ALA A 34 -13.76 4.45 5.61
C ALA A 34 -13.23 5.29 6.78
N ALA A 35 -12.10 5.99 6.61
CA ALA A 35 -11.56 6.88 7.64
C ALA A 35 -12.56 7.98 8.05
N ARG A 36 -13.23 8.59 7.07
CA ARG A 36 -14.27 9.60 7.33
C ARG A 36 -15.51 9.01 7.99
N TYR A 37 -15.94 7.82 7.56
CA TYR A 37 -17.11 7.16 8.14
C TYR A 37 -16.86 6.67 9.57
N VAL A 38 -15.64 6.22 9.88
CA VAL A 38 -15.29 5.67 11.20
C VAL A 38 -14.91 6.77 12.19
N ALA A 39 -14.47 7.94 11.73
CA ALA A 39 -14.10 9.07 12.57
C ALA A 39 -15.08 9.40 13.72
N PRO A 40 -16.42 9.34 13.56
CA PRO A 40 -17.36 9.58 14.67
C PRO A 40 -17.65 8.37 15.56
N TYR A 41 -17.26 7.14 15.18
CA TYR A 41 -17.70 5.90 15.86
C TYR A 41 -16.59 5.13 16.59
N ALA A 42 -15.32 5.30 16.22
CA ALA A 42 -14.23 4.53 16.83
C ALA A 42 -12.94 5.34 16.97
N GLU A 43 -12.15 4.99 17.98
CA GLU A 43 -10.78 5.51 18.10
C GLU A 43 -9.98 5.15 16.83
N PRO A 44 -9.36 6.14 16.17
CA PRO A 44 -8.67 5.94 14.89
C PRO A 44 -7.54 4.91 14.98
N LEU A 45 -6.86 4.84 16.13
CA LEU A 45 -5.79 3.88 16.38
C LEU A 45 -6.33 2.44 16.43
N ALA A 46 -7.46 2.21 17.09
CA ALA A 46 -8.07 0.88 17.19
C ALA A 46 -8.55 0.38 15.82
N PHE A 47 -9.15 1.27 15.01
CA PHE A 47 -9.56 0.92 13.65
C PHE A 47 -8.36 0.59 12.75
N VAL A 48 -7.30 1.40 12.80
CA VAL A 48 -6.08 1.15 12.04
C VAL A 48 -5.42 -0.16 12.49
N ALA A 49 -5.34 -0.41 13.79
CA ALA A 49 -4.79 -1.65 14.33
C ALA A 49 -5.55 -2.89 13.84
N LEU A 50 -6.89 -2.87 13.91
CA LEU A 50 -7.73 -3.95 13.40
C LEU A 50 -7.55 -4.14 11.89
N ARG A 51 -7.55 -3.05 11.12
CA ARG A 51 -7.33 -3.07 9.67
C ARG A 51 -5.97 -3.70 9.34
N LEU A 52 -4.92 -3.30 10.01
CA LEU A 52 -3.57 -3.84 9.81
C LEU A 52 -3.48 -5.31 10.20
N ALA A 53 -4.15 -5.73 11.29
CA ALA A 53 -4.21 -7.12 11.69
C ALA A 53 -4.92 -7.99 10.63
N LEU A 54 -6.09 -7.56 10.15
CA LEU A 54 -6.84 -8.26 9.10
C LEU A 54 -6.04 -8.37 7.80
N VAL A 55 -5.45 -7.26 7.35
CA VAL A 55 -4.62 -7.25 6.12
C VAL A 55 -3.41 -8.16 6.27
N SER A 56 -2.75 -8.15 7.43
CA SER A 56 -1.60 -9.01 7.71
C SER A 56 -1.98 -10.49 7.70
N LEU A 57 -3.13 -10.85 8.26
CA LEU A 57 -3.66 -12.23 8.22
C LEU A 57 -3.95 -12.70 6.80
N VAL A 58 -4.61 -11.85 6.00
CA VAL A 58 -4.93 -12.17 4.60
C VAL A 58 -3.64 -12.33 3.78
N LEU A 59 -2.70 -11.40 3.90
CA LEU A 59 -1.42 -11.46 3.19
C LEU A 59 -0.58 -12.66 3.64
N ALA A 60 -0.58 -13.00 4.93
CA ALA A 60 0.10 -14.20 5.44
C ALA A 60 -0.52 -15.48 4.87
N GLY A 61 -1.86 -15.55 4.77
CA GLY A 61 -2.56 -16.66 4.13
C GLY A 61 -2.20 -16.81 2.65
N ILE A 62 -2.21 -15.70 1.90
CA ILE A 62 -1.81 -15.68 0.49
C ILE A 62 -0.34 -16.11 0.35
N ALA A 63 0.57 -15.60 1.19
CA ALA A 63 1.97 -15.99 1.19
C ALA A 63 2.16 -17.49 1.46
N GLY A 64 1.34 -18.08 2.33
CA GLY A 64 1.30 -19.52 2.58
C GLY A 64 0.88 -20.33 1.35
N VAL A 65 -0.23 -19.93 0.70
CA VAL A 65 -0.75 -20.59 -0.52
C VAL A 65 0.24 -20.49 -1.68
N LEU A 66 0.86 -19.32 -1.87
CA LEU A 66 1.84 -19.07 -2.93
C LEU A 66 3.24 -19.60 -2.61
N ARG A 67 3.45 -20.17 -1.41
CA ARG A 67 4.77 -20.60 -0.90
C ARG A 67 5.84 -19.52 -1.13
N ALA A 68 5.50 -18.28 -0.76
CA ALA A 68 6.39 -17.14 -0.92
C ALA A 68 7.73 -17.41 -0.23
N ARG A 69 8.83 -16.97 -0.85
CA ARG A 69 10.17 -17.14 -0.29
C ARG A 69 10.36 -16.13 0.83
N TRP A 70 10.40 -16.62 2.06
CA TRP A 70 10.67 -15.78 3.22
C TRP A 70 12.14 -15.31 3.24
N PRO A 71 12.43 -14.11 3.80
CA PRO A 71 13.80 -13.62 3.91
C PRO A 71 14.63 -14.62 4.71
N ARG A 72 15.83 -14.97 4.19
CA ARG A 72 16.72 -15.96 4.81
C ARG A 72 17.75 -15.33 5.75
N ASN A 73 17.87 -14.00 5.73
CA ASN A 73 18.86 -13.23 6.46
C ASN A 73 18.19 -12.23 7.42
N ALA A 74 18.85 -11.97 8.56
CA ALA A 74 18.36 -11.01 9.56
C ALA A 74 18.22 -9.59 8.98
N ALA A 75 19.08 -9.21 8.03
CA ALA A 75 18.99 -7.93 7.33
C ALA A 75 17.69 -7.80 6.52
N GLY A 76 17.30 -8.84 5.76
CA GLY A 76 16.05 -8.80 4.99
C GLY A 76 14.81 -8.73 5.87
N TRP A 77 14.84 -9.38 7.05
CA TRP A 77 13.79 -9.23 8.05
C TRP A 77 13.75 -7.83 8.65
N ARG A 78 14.90 -7.26 9.01
CA ARG A 78 14.98 -5.90 9.54
C ARG A 78 14.44 -4.88 8.55
N ASP A 79 14.88 -4.94 7.30
CA ASP A 79 14.49 -3.95 6.29
C ASP A 79 12.99 -4.05 5.99
N GLY A 80 12.43 -5.25 5.94
CA GLY A 80 10.98 -5.47 5.82
C GLY A 80 10.18 -4.96 7.02
N MET A 81 10.67 -5.19 8.24
CA MET A 81 10.03 -4.69 9.47
C MET A 81 10.09 -3.17 9.56
N VAL A 82 11.24 -2.57 9.26
CA VAL A 82 11.42 -1.11 9.26
C VAL A 82 10.50 -0.47 8.22
N ALA A 83 10.49 -0.98 6.98
CA ALA A 83 9.61 -0.48 5.93
C ALA A 83 8.13 -0.64 6.31
N GLY A 84 7.74 -1.80 6.85
CA GLY A 84 6.37 -2.06 7.30
C GLY A 84 5.92 -1.13 8.42
N VAL A 85 6.73 -0.97 9.47
CA VAL A 85 6.41 -0.07 10.60
C VAL A 85 6.29 1.38 10.14
N LEU A 86 7.20 1.83 9.27
CA LEU A 86 7.21 3.21 8.80
C LEU A 86 6.01 3.50 7.88
N MET A 87 5.77 2.61 6.89
CA MET A 87 4.74 2.81 5.86
C MET A 87 3.33 2.46 6.35
N GLN A 88 3.16 1.39 7.12
CA GLN A 88 1.84 0.91 7.55
C GLN A 88 1.52 1.26 9.00
N GLY A 89 2.52 1.34 9.87
CA GLY A 89 2.32 1.80 11.24
C GLY A 89 2.22 3.32 11.31
N ILE A 90 3.36 4.00 11.21
CA ILE A 90 3.49 5.43 11.49
C ILE A 90 2.71 6.28 10.47
N TYR A 91 2.90 6.03 9.17
CA TYR A 91 2.23 6.82 8.14
C TYR A 91 0.70 6.67 8.18
N VAL A 92 0.17 5.44 8.15
CA VAL A 92 -1.29 5.23 8.12
C VAL A 92 -1.95 5.66 9.43
N ALA A 93 -1.35 5.36 10.59
CA ALA A 93 -1.89 5.81 11.87
C ALA A 93 -1.90 7.34 11.97
N GLY A 94 -0.83 8.02 11.54
CA GLY A 94 -0.75 9.48 11.52
C GLY A 94 -1.80 10.12 10.61
N VAL A 95 -2.04 9.55 9.43
CA VAL A 95 -3.09 10.01 8.50
C VAL A 95 -4.48 9.88 9.13
N PHE A 96 -4.82 8.72 9.68
CA PHE A 96 -6.13 8.48 10.31
C PHE A 96 -6.33 9.35 11.56
N TRP A 97 -5.27 9.53 12.36
CA TRP A 97 -5.29 10.43 13.51
C TRP A 97 -5.55 11.89 13.12
N SER A 98 -4.93 12.35 12.03
CA SER A 98 -5.10 13.71 11.53
C SER A 98 -6.53 13.95 11.03
N VAL A 99 -7.10 12.97 10.32
CA VAL A 99 -8.49 13.01 9.85
C VAL A 99 -9.47 13.04 11.03
N HIS A 100 -9.22 12.24 12.07
CA HIS A 100 -10.04 12.25 13.29
C HIS A 100 -9.97 13.59 14.04
N ARG A 101 -8.81 14.28 14.04
CA ARG A 101 -8.65 15.62 14.61
C ARG A 101 -9.22 16.76 13.75
N GLY A 102 -9.99 16.45 12.72
CA GLY A 102 -10.72 17.43 11.91
C GLY A 102 -10.07 17.79 10.57
N LEU A 103 -8.97 17.13 10.18
CA LEU A 103 -8.43 17.29 8.84
C LEU A 103 -9.40 16.66 7.81
N PRO A 104 -9.82 17.39 6.75
CA PRO A 104 -10.67 16.80 5.73
C PRO A 104 -9.98 15.61 5.04
N ALA A 105 -10.72 14.51 4.87
CA ALA A 105 -10.21 13.31 4.21
C ALA A 105 -9.70 13.58 2.78
N GLY A 106 -10.22 14.61 2.10
CA GLY A 106 -9.73 15.05 0.80
C GLY A 106 -8.29 15.59 0.86
N ILE A 107 -7.94 16.38 1.87
CA ILE A 107 -6.57 16.88 2.04
C ILE A 107 -5.61 15.73 2.37
N ALA A 108 -6.03 14.79 3.23
CA ALA A 108 -5.26 13.58 3.50
C ALA A 108 -5.01 12.75 2.23
N ALA A 109 -6.02 12.61 1.37
CA ALA A 109 -5.90 11.91 0.09
C ALA A 109 -4.97 12.63 -0.89
N LEU A 110 -5.00 13.97 -0.94
CA LEU A 110 -4.07 14.76 -1.75
C LEU A 110 -2.63 14.57 -1.27
N VAL A 111 -2.38 14.65 0.04
CA VAL A 111 -1.04 14.42 0.62
C VAL A 111 -0.58 12.99 0.33
N GLY A 112 -1.45 11.99 0.45
CA GLY A 112 -1.12 10.61 0.08
C GLY A 112 -0.82 10.44 -1.42
N SER A 113 -1.52 11.18 -2.28
CA SER A 113 -1.30 11.17 -3.73
C SER A 113 -0.02 11.90 -4.15
N LEU A 114 0.66 12.61 -3.24
CA LEU A 114 1.99 13.14 -3.49
C LEU A 114 3.05 12.03 -3.47
N GLN A 115 2.82 10.89 -2.80
CA GLN A 115 3.82 9.83 -2.69
C GLN A 115 4.34 9.36 -4.06
N PRO A 116 3.49 9.03 -5.05
CA PRO A 116 3.95 8.62 -6.38
C PRO A 116 4.67 9.75 -7.13
N LEU A 117 4.23 11.01 -6.95
CA LEU A 117 4.88 12.18 -7.56
C LEU A 117 6.27 12.39 -6.99
N LEU A 118 6.43 12.28 -5.67
CA LEU A 118 7.71 12.33 -5.00
C LEU A 118 8.61 11.16 -5.41
N THR A 119 8.06 9.96 -5.56
CA THR A 119 8.81 8.80 -6.07
C THR A 119 9.27 9.04 -7.51
N ALA A 120 8.43 9.59 -8.39
CA ALA A 120 8.80 9.92 -9.77
C ALA A 120 9.81 11.08 -9.85
N ALA A 121 9.69 12.08 -8.97
CA ALA A 121 10.66 13.17 -8.88
C ALA A 121 12.00 12.71 -8.33
N ALA A 122 11.99 11.80 -7.34
CA ALA A 122 13.18 11.26 -6.71
C ALA A 122 13.84 10.15 -7.54
N SER A 123 13.11 9.46 -8.44
CA SER A 123 13.68 8.40 -9.26
C SER A 123 14.76 8.92 -10.21
N GLN A 124 14.60 10.14 -10.74
CA GLN A 124 15.59 10.78 -11.62
C GLN A 124 16.98 10.97 -10.94
N PRO A 125 17.09 11.64 -9.76
CA PRO A 125 18.38 11.81 -9.09
C PRO A 125 18.90 10.55 -8.38
N LEU A 126 18.04 9.63 -7.91
CA LEU A 126 18.50 8.42 -7.20
C LEU A 126 18.84 7.23 -8.11
N LEU A 127 18.14 7.04 -9.24
CA LEU A 127 18.40 5.92 -10.15
C LEU A 127 19.29 6.32 -11.35
N GLY A 128 19.41 7.62 -11.66
CA GLY A 128 20.27 8.09 -12.75
C GLY A 128 19.82 7.65 -14.15
N GLU A 129 18.62 7.11 -14.28
CA GLU A 129 18.02 6.75 -15.57
C GLU A 129 17.33 7.98 -16.17
N ARG A 130 17.62 8.26 -17.44
CA ARG A 130 17.03 9.36 -18.22
C ARG A 130 15.62 9.01 -18.70
#